data_AF-A0A357MDH0-F1
#
_entry.id   AF-A0A357MDH0-F1
#
_cell.length_a   1.000
_cell.length_b   1.000
_cell.length_c   1.000
_cell.angle_alpha   90.00
_cell.angle_beta   90.00
_cell.angle_gamma   90.00
#
_symmetry.space_group_name_H-M   'P 1'
#
loop_
_entity.id
_entity.type
_entity.pdbx_description
1 polymer ?
#
loop_
_entity_poly.entity_id
_entity_poly.type
_entity_poly.pdbx_seq_one_letter_code
_entity_poly.pdbx_strand_id
1 'polypeptide(L)'
;MFRHMMKSKIHRATVTEANLNYVGSITIDENLMEAADILENEKVQIVDNNNGSRLETYVIPGPRGSGVICLNGAAARLVQPGDTVIIISYAM
;
A
#
# COMPACT_ATOMS: atom_id res chain seq x y z
N MET A 1 -5.57 -24.72 -15.29
CA MET A 1 -6.25 -23.98 -14.22
C MET A 1 -5.21 -23.09 -13.57
N PHE A 2 -5.43 -21.77 -13.54
CA PHE A 2 -4.52 -20.80 -12.92
C PHE A 2 -5.03 -20.43 -11.52
N ARG A 3 -4.14 -20.04 -10.60
CA ARG A 3 -4.48 -19.69 -9.21
C ARG A 3 -3.89 -18.34 -8.87
N HIS A 4 -4.70 -17.44 -8.31
CA HIS A 4 -4.16 -16.22 -7.71
C HIS A 4 -3.61 -16.53 -6.32
N MET A 5 -2.29 -16.41 -6.16
CA MET A 5 -1.57 -16.65 -4.91
C MET A 5 -1.07 -15.33 -4.34
N MET A 6 -0.94 -15.26 -3.00
CA MET A 6 -0.25 -14.14 -2.36
C MET A 6 1.22 -14.17 -2.80
N LYS A 7 1.64 -13.15 -3.56
CA LYS A 7 3.03 -13.01 -4.03
C LYS A 7 3.87 -12.40 -2.93
N SER A 8 3.46 -11.21 -2.47
CA SER A 8 4.23 -10.39 -1.55
C SER A 8 3.37 -9.69 -0.51
N LYS A 9 3.98 -9.32 0.62
CA LYS A 9 3.30 -8.49 1.63
C LYS A 9 4.26 -7.59 2.39
N ILE A 10 3.80 -6.39 2.71
CA ILE A 10 4.38 -5.53 3.76
C ILE A 10 3.45 -5.63 4.97
N HIS A 11 3.95 -6.24 6.05
CA HIS A 11 3.14 -6.56 7.21
C HIS A 11 3.25 -5.47 8.29
N ARG A 12 2.10 -4.90 8.69
CA ARG A 12 1.98 -3.90 9.77
C ARG A 12 2.78 -2.62 9.51
N ALA A 13 2.68 -2.11 8.30
CA ALA A 13 3.16 -0.78 7.96
C ALA A 13 2.33 0.29 8.69
N THR A 14 2.96 1.40 9.09
CA THR A 14 2.25 2.55 9.66
C THR A 14 1.96 3.54 8.55
N VAL A 15 0.70 3.95 8.37
CA VAL A 15 0.34 5.01 7.43
C VAL A 15 1.02 6.31 7.87
N THR A 16 1.91 6.85 7.04
CA THR A 16 2.62 8.08 7.36
C THR A 16 1.79 9.30 6.98
N GLU A 17 1.03 9.21 5.89
CA GLU A 17 0.26 10.32 5.32
C GLU A 17 -1.01 9.82 4.62
N ALA A 18 -2.02 10.70 4.50
CA ALA A 18 -3.23 10.46 3.73
C ALA A 18 -3.63 11.73 2.99
N ASN A 19 -3.59 11.74 1.66
CA ASN A 19 -3.81 12.94 0.85
C ASN A 19 -4.97 12.77 -0.15
N LEU A 20 -6.12 13.33 0.20
CA LEU A 20 -7.35 13.26 -0.61
C LEU A 20 -7.21 13.91 -2.00
N ASN A 21 -6.38 14.94 -2.14
CA ASN A 21 -6.29 15.74 -3.36
C ASN A 21 -5.17 15.28 -4.31
N TYR A 22 -4.41 14.24 -3.93
CA TYR A 22 -3.39 13.65 -4.78
C TYR A 22 -3.97 12.51 -5.62
N VAL A 23 -3.30 12.18 -6.73
CA VAL A 23 -3.72 11.10 -7.64
C VAL A 23 -3.82 9.78 -6.88
N GLY A 24 -4.98 9.12 -6.95
CA GLY A 24 -5.27 7.94 -6.15
C GLY A 24 -4.30 6.80 -6.39
N SER A 25 -3.67 6.30 -5.31
CA SER A 25 -2.66 5.25 -5.29
C SER A 25 -2.22 4.98 -3.84
N ILE A 26 -1.23 4.12 -3.66
CA ILE A 26 -0.38 4.11 -2.47
C ILE A 26 1.06 4.48 -2.84
N THR A 27 1.64 5.46 -2.16
CA THR A 27 3.08 5.75 -2.23
C THR A 27 3.80 4.93 -1.17
N ILE A 28 4.82 4.16 -1.58
CA ILE A 28 5.59 3.27 -0.69
C ILE A 28 7.08 3.59 -0.85
N ASP A 29 7.82 3.68 0.26
CA ASP A 29 9.29 3.74 0.24
C ASP A 29 9.88 2.64 -0.65
N GLU A 30 10.71 3.02 -1.62
CA GLU A 30 11.42 2.10 -2.51
C GLU A 30 12.14 0.95 -1.79
N ASN A 31 12.74 1.19 -0.61
CA ASN A 31 13.40 0.12 0.14
C ASN A 31 12.40 -0.96 0.60
N LEU A 32 11.18 -0.56 0.97
CA LEU A 32 10.12 -1.50 1.35
C LEU A 32 9.57 -2.23 0.13
N MET A 33 9.44 -1.52 -1.00
CA MET A 33 9.05 -2.12 -2.27
C MET A 33 10.04 -3.21 -2.71
N GLU A 34 11.34 -2.91 -2.69
CA GLU A 34 12.38 -3.88 -3.03
C GLU A 34 12.42 -5.06 -2.06
N ALA A 35 12.34 -4.81 -0.75
CA ALA A 35 12.34 -5.86 0.25
C ALA A 35 11.13 -6.80 0.11
N ALA A 36 9.98 -6.28 -0.33
CA ALA A 36 8.79 -7.05 -0.57
C ALA A 36 8.65 -7.55 -2.02
N ASP A 37 9.57 -7.24 -2.94
CA ASP A 37 9.40 -7.49 -4.38
C ASP A 37 8.04 -6.95 -4.87
N ILE A 38 7.80 -5.65 -4.75
CA ILE A 38 6.60 -4.96 -5.26
C ILE A 38 7.05 -3.91 -6.27
N LEU A 39 6.47 -3.92 -7.46
CA LEU A 39 6.85 -3.01 -8.55
C LEU A 39 5.98 -1.75 -8.60
N GLU A 40 6.52 -0.70 -9.20
CA GLU A 40 5.73 0.47 -9.60
C GLU A 40 4.56 0.02 -10.49
N ASN A 41 3.38 0.61 -10.27
CA ASN A 41 2.12 0.26 -10.92
C ASN A 41 1.59 -1.16 -10.63
N GLU A 42 2.21 -1.92 -9.71
CA GLU A 42 1.68 -3.23 -9.30
C GLU A 42 0.38 -3.07 -8.50
N LYS A 43 -0.61 -3.93 -8.78
CA LYS A 43 -1.86 -3.97 -8.03
C LYS A 43 -1.61 -4.52 -6.62
N VAL A 44 -2.09 -3.80 -5.62
CA VAL A 44 -2.05 -4.21 -4.21
C VAL A 44 -3.41 -4.08 -3.53
N GLN A 45 -3.66 -4.95 -2.57
CA GLN A 45 -4.74 -4.82 -1.59
C GLN A 45 -4.18 -4.23 -0.30
N ILE A 46 -4.85 -3.23 0.25
CA ILE A 46 -4.56 -2.66 1.57
C ILE A 46 -5.68 -3.06 2.52
N VAL A 47 -5.29 -3.56 3.69
CA VAL A 47 -6.21 -3.88 4.79
C VAL A 47 -5.77 -3.14 6.04
N ASP A 48 -6.70 -2.44 6.66
CA ASP A 48 -6.46 -1.58 7.81
C ASP A 48 -6.86 -2.30 9.11
N ASN A 49 -5.91 -2.50 10.02
CA ASN A 49 -6.17 -3.16 11.30
C ASN A 49 -6.89 -2.27 12.31
N ASN A 50 -6.88 -0.95 12.12
CA ASN A 50 -7.47 0.00 13.04
C ASN A 50 -8.98 0.14 12.80
N ASN A 51 -9.41 0.17 11.54
CA ASN A 51 -10.81 0.41 11.18
C ASN A 51 -11.47 -0.72 10.35
N GLY A 52 -10.71 -1.73 9.92
CA GLY A 52 -11.22 -2.87 9.16
C GLY A 52 -11.46 -2.61 7.67
N SER A 53 -11.14 -1.42 7.17
CA SER A 53 -11.28 -1.07 5.75
C SER A 53 -10.41 -1.98 4.88
N ARG A 54 -10.92 -2.27 3.67
CA ARG A 54 -10.24 -3.07 2.66
C ARG A 54 -10.40 -2.38 1.32
N LEU A 55 -9.29 -2.13 0.63
CA LEU A 55 -9.30 -1.48 -0.68
C LEU A 55 -8.21 -2.05 -1.58
N GLU A 56 -8.36 -1.84 -2.89
CA GLU A 56 -7.36 -2.20 -3.89
C GLU A 56 -6.93 -0.95 -4.64
N THR A 57 -5.63 -0.86 -4.96
CA THR A 57 -5.05 0.25 -5.72
C THR A 57 -3.74 -0.20 -6.36
N TYR A 58 -2.96 0.74 -6.90
CA TYR A 58 -1.63 0.51 -7.46
C TYR A 58 -0.56 1.31 -6.70
N VAL A 59 0.70 0.88 -6.85
CA VAL A 59 1.85 1.43 -6.13
C VAL A 59 2.56 2.53 -6.92
N ILE A 60 2.95 3.60 -6.23
CA ILE A 60 3.87 4.65 -6.71
C ILE A 60 5.12 4.64 -5.82
N PRO A 61 6.34 4.71 -6.38
CA PRO A 61 7.56 4.79 -5.58
C PRO A 61 7.64 6.10 -4.80
N GLY A 62 7.93 5.99 -3.51
CA GLY A 62 8.27 7.10 -2.62
C GLY A 62 9.77 7.20 -2.39
N PRO A 63 10.26 8.32 -1.81
CA PRO A 63 11.68 8.53 -1.59
C PRO A 63 12.32 7.39 -0.79
N ARG A 64 13.45 6.87 -1.28
CA ARG A 64 14.16 5.76 -0.65
C ARG A 64 14.59 6.07 0.79
N GLY A 65 14.30 5.14 1.70
CA GLY A 65 14.65 5.24 3.12
C GLY A 65 13.79 6.22 3.93
N SER A 66 12.72 6.77 3.33
CA SER A 66 11.79 7.66 4.03
C SER A 66 10.82 6.93 4.96
N GLY A 67 10.61 5.63 4.76
CA GLY A 67 9.55 4.87 5.41
C GLY A 67 8.14 5.29 5.01
N VAL A 68 7.97 6.07 3.93
CA VAL A 68 6.67 6.60 3.52
C VAL A 68 5.68 5.48 3.18
N ILE A 69 4.47 5.63 3.70
CA ILE A 69 3.28 4.84 3.39
C ILE A 69 2.12 5.85 3.29
N CYS A 70 1.92 6.40 2.10
CA CYS A 70 0.95 7.46 1.87
C CYS A 70 -0.21 6.96 1.00
N LEU A 71 -1.44 7.09 1.51
CA LEU A 71 -2.65 6.72 0.77
C LEU A 71 -3.25 7.97 0.12
N ASN A 72 -3.32 7.95 -1.20
CA ASN A 72 -3.72 9.11 -1.99
C ASN A 72 -5.16 9.01 -2.51
N GLY A 73 -5.76 10.15 -2.85
CA GLY A 73 -7.05 10.24 -3.51
C GLY A 73 -8.18 9.65 -2.66
N ALA A 74 -9.07 8.91 -3.31
CA ALA A 74 -10.21 8.28 -2.62
C ALA A 74 -9.79 7.34 -1.47
N ALA A 75 -8.61 6.73 -1.56
CA ALA A 75 -8.10 5.82 -0.53
C ALA A 75 -7.80 6.54 0.79
N ALA A 76 -7.49 7.85 0.75
CA ALA A 76 -7.27 8.68 1.93
C ALA A 76 -8.51 8.80 2.84
N ARG A 77 -9.72 8.47 2.35
CA ARG A 77 -10.94 8.45 3.17
C ARG A 77 -11.09 7.18 4.01
N LEU A 78 -10.32 6.13 3.72
CA LEU A 78 -10.44 4.80 4.33
C LEU A 78 -9.33 4.50 5.35
N VAL A 79 -8.41 5.44 5.54
CA VAL A 79 -7.27 5.34 6.47
C VAL A 79 -7.03 6.68 7.14
N GLN A 80 -6.26 6.70 8.21
CA GLN A 80 -5.70 7.90 8.85
C GLN A 80 -4.19 7.73 9.04
N PRO A 81 -3.41 8.84 9.05
CA PRO A 81 -2.03 8.79 9.54
C PRO A 81 -1.95 8.16 10.93
N GLY A 82 -1.03 7.22 11.11
CA GLY A 82 -0.89 6.41 12.33
C GLY A 82 -1.61 5.06 12.29
N ASP A 83 -2.48 4.81 11.31
CA ASP A 83 -3.13 3.51 11.17
C ASP A 83 -2.13 2.40 10.80
N THR A 84 -2.36 1.20 11.32
CA THR A 84 -1.56 0.01 11.00
C THR A 84 -2.19 -0.75 9.85
N VAL A 85 -1.54 -0.76 8.69
CA VAL A 85 -2.02 -1.43 7.48
C VAL A 85 -1.17 -2.63 7.09
N ILE A 86 -1.76 -3.53 6.32
CA ILE A 86 -1.05 -4.62 5.62
C ILE A 86 -1.28 -4.41 4.13
N ILE A 87 -0.20 -4.40 3.35
CA ILE A 87 -0.20 -4.23 1.89
C ILE A 87 0.13 -5.58 1.28
N ILE A 88 -0.70 -6.08 0.38
CA ILE A 88 -0.59 -7.43 -0.18
C ILE A 88 -0.61 -7.34 -1.70
N SER A 89 0.33 -7.99 -2.38
CA SER A 89 0.23 -8.22 -3.82
C SER A 89 -0.06 -9.68 -4.15
N TYR A 90 -0.75 -9.91 -5.27
CA TYR A 90 -1.16 -11.22 -5.73
C TYR A 90 -0.66 -11.45 -7.17
N ALA A 91 -0.32 -12.69 -7.49
CA ALA A 91 0.10 -13.11 -8.83
C ALA A 91 -0.62 -14.41 -9.25
N MET A 92 -0.71 -14.66 -10.55
CA MET A 92 -1.42 -15.81 -11.17
C MET A 92 -0.51 -17.01 -11.42
#